data_AF-A0A7S2Y142-F1
#
_entry.id   AF-A0A7S2Y142-F1
#
_cell.length_a   1.000
_cell.length_b   1.000
_cell.length_c   1.000
_cell.angle_alpha   90.00
_cell.angle_beta   90.00
_cell.angle_gamma   90.00
#
_symmetry.space_group_name_H-M   'P 1'
#
loop_
_entity.id
_entity.type
_entity.pdbx_description
1 polymer ?
#
loop_
_entity_poly.entity_id
_entity_poly.type
_entity_poly.pdbx_seq_one_letter_code
_entity_poly.pdbx_strand_id
1 'polypeptide(L)'
;SQAVFTALLRALVQKRAVAICRYTRLAKSLPRLVALMPQEEVVEEGGVQITPPGMHVVFLPYADDLRDLPPCKPSDCEATAEQVAAASQLVSTIQLDNESFSFYNFENPVLQKHYAALQAIALKQEGLEWDDTKDDTTLPDLEGLAQAKGVMDSFRASYGGDVEEEAKPKKRGGEASSSSTSKKAKKDSGPINWTEAIASGQIYKFTVAVLKEFLKSKNLPTGGKKQDLIDRIIDTQA
;
A
#
# COMPACT_ATOMS: atom_id res chain seq x y z
N SER A 1 22.28 19.51 31.62
CA SER A 1 21.71 18.80 30.45
C SER A 1 20.74 19.67 29.66
N GLN A 2 19.84 20.41 30.31
CA GLN A 2 18.82 21.26 29.65
C GLN A 2 19.40 22.26 28.64
N ALA A 3 20.44 23.02 29.00
CA ALA A 3 21.05 24.00 28.09
C ALA A 3 21.56 23.37 26.77
N VAL A 4 22.15 22.17 26.84
CA VAL A 4 22.64 21.43 25.68
C VAL A 4 21.47 20.94 24.82
N PHE A 5 20.42 20.41 25.46
CA PHE A 5 19.22 19.96 24.77
C PHE A 5 18.52 21.12 24.04
N THR A 6 18.32 22.26 24.70
CA THR A 6 17.70 23.44 24.09
C THR A 6 18.55 24.00 22.95
N ALA A 7 19.88 24.01 23.09
CA ALA A 7 20.78 24.41 22.01
C ALA A 7 20.68 23.47 20.81
N LEU A 8 20.62 22.16 21.05
CA LEU A 8 20.46 21.15 20.00
C LEU A 8 19.11 21.28 19.29
N LEU A 9 18.02 21.43 20.05
CA LEU A 9 16.67 21.64 19.51
C LEU A 9 16.64 22.85 18.58
N ARG A 10 17.11 24.02 19.04
CA ARG A 10 17.17 25.25 18.23
C ARG A 10 18.02 25.08 16.98
N ALA A 11 19.18 24.43 17.10
CA ALA A 11 20.06 24.20 15.96
C ALA A 11 19.44 23.27 14.90
N LEU A 12 18.72 22.22 15.33
CA LEU A 12 18.04 21.29 14.42
C LEU A 12 16.87 21.97 13.70
N VAL A 13 16.08 22.81 14.39
CA VAL A 13 15.01 23.59 13.74
C VAL A 13 15.57 24.56 12.71
N GLN A 14 16.59 25.35 13.09
CA GLN A 14 17.23 26.31 12.17
C GLN A 14 17.79 25.64 10.91
N LYS A 15 18.34 24.44 11.05
CA LYS A 15 18.90 23.67 9.94
C LYS A 15 17.88 22.81 9.21
N ARG A 16 16.62 22.75 9.66
CA ARG A 16 15.59 21.82 9.17
C ARG A 16 16.11 20.38 9.07
N ALA A 17 16.83 19.95 10.11
CA ALA A 17 17.50 18.66 10.16
C ALA A 17 16.94 17.79 11.30
N VAL A 18 17.06 16.48 11.14
CA VAL A 18 16.74 15.48 12.16
C VAL A 18 18.00 14.80 12.67
N ALA A 19 18.05 14.42 13.94
CA ALA A 19 19.18 13.69 14.48
C ALA A 19 18.94 12.18 14.43
N ILE A 20 19.76 11.45 13.67
CA ILE A 20 19.70 9.99 13.61
C ILE A 20 20.42 9.40 14.82
N CYS A 21 19.72 8.56 15.57
CA CYS A 21 20.19 8.00 16.83
C CYS A 21 19.99 6.49 16.88
N ARG A 22 20.83 5.81 17.67
CA ARG A 22 20.62 4.42 18.04
C ARG A 22 19.86 4.37 19.37
N TYR A 23 18.60 3.97 19.32
CA TYR A 23 17.76 3.82 20.50
C TYR A 23 17.86 2.40 21.07
N THR A 24 17.99 2.27 22.38
CA THR A 24 18.02 0.99 23.09
C THR A 24 17.27 1.15 24.39
N ARG A 25 16.06 0.57 24.48
CA ARG A 25 15.16 0.78 25.62
C ARG A 25 15.65 0.10 26.89
N LEU A 26 16.19 -1.10 26.76
CA LEU A 26 16.71 -1.93 27.85
C LEU A 26 18.11 -2.42 27.48
N ALA A 27 18.97 -2.66 28.47
CA ALA A 27 20.34 -3.11 28.23
C ALA A 27 20.45 -4.38 27.35
N LYS A 28 19.42 -5.24 27.35
CA LYS A 28 19.35 -6.49 26.56
C LYS A 28 18.45 -6.41 25.32
N SER A 29 17.80 -5.28 25.05
CA SER A 29 16.95 -5.15 23.86
C SER A 29 17.79 -4.86 22.62
N LEU A 30 17.33 -5.33 21.45
CA LEU A 30 17.95 -4.97 20.18
C LEU A 30 17.86 -3.46 19.95
N PRO A 31 18.94 -2.82 19.48
CA PRO A 31 18.91 -1.42 19.12
C PRO A 31 17.96 -1.19 17.94
N ARG A 32 17.27 -0.04 17.93
CA ARG A 32 16.52 0.46 16.77
C ARG A 32 17.10 1.78 16.31
N LEU A 33 17.10 2.02 14.99
CA LEU A 33 17.39 3.34 14.46
C LEU A 33 16.17 4.24 14.67
N VAL A 34 16.41 5.44 15.18
CA VAL A 34 15.37 6.45 15.38
C VAL A 34 15.83 7.78 14.80
N ALA A 35 14.88 8.55 14.27
CA ALA A 35 15.06 9.94 13.93
C ALA A 35 14.44 10.80 15.04
N LEU A 36 15.27 11.64 15.68
CA LEU A 36 14.80 12.67 16.61
C LEU A 36 14.42 13.91 15.78
N MET A 37 13.11 14.10 15.65
CA MET A 37 12.53 15.23 14.92
C MET A 37 12.29 16.40 15.88
N PRO A 38 12.89 17.57 15.66
CA PRO A 38 12.72 18.71 16.54
C PRO A 38 11.28 19.25 16.49
N GLN A 39 10.73 19.61 17.65
CA GLN A 39 9.37 20.13 17.82
C GLN A 39 9.43 21.44 18.62
N GLU A 40 8.92 22.52 18.02
CA GLU A 40 8.79 23.81 18.68
C GLU A 40 7.51 23.87 19.52
N GLU A 41 7.54 24.73 20.53
CA GLU A 41 6.39 24.96 21.38
C GLU A 41 5.33 25.78 20.63
N VAL A 42 4.09 25.30 20.67
CA VAL A 42 2.92 26.03 20.17
C VAL A 42 1.95 26.23 21.32
N VAL A 43 1.69 27.49 21.65
CA VAL A 43 0.78 27.92 22.71
C VAL A 43 -0.37 28.67 22.07
N GLU A 44 -1.58 28.35 22.49
CA GLU A 44 -2.80 29.03 22.05
C GLU A 44 -3.01 30.36 22.80
N GLU A 45 -3.91 31.22 22.30
CA GLU A 45 -4.24 32.51 22.92
C GLU A 45 -4.73 32.40 24.38
N GLY A 46 -5.28 31.24 24.77
CA GLY A 46 -5.69 30.92 26.14
C GLY A 46 -4.57 30.49 27.09
N GLY A 47 -3.31 30.47 26.63
CA GLY A 47 -2.16 30.00 27.42
C GLY A 47 -2.07 28.48 27.57
N VAL A 48 -2.94 27.73 26.87
CA VAL A 48 -2.89 26.27 26.82
C VAL A 48 -1.80 25.84 25.84
N GLN A 49 -0.90 24.96 26.30
CA GLN A 49 0.15 24.39 25.47
C GLN A 49 -0.45 23.27 24.59
N ILE A 50 -0.54 23.51 23.29
CA ILE A 50 -1.00 22.51 22.31
C ILE A 50 0.14 21.52 22.02
N THR A 51 1.33 22.06 21.74
CA THR A 51 2.50 21.29 21.30
C THR A 51 3.66 21.59 22.25
N PRO A 52 4.15 20.61 23.03
CA PRO A 52 5.26 20.85 23.96
C PRO A 52 6.61 20.97 23.25
N PRO A 53 7.58 21.74 23.79
CA PRO A 53 8.92 21.83 23.22
C PRO A 53 9.70 20.53 23.44
N GLY A 54 10.26 19.95 22.38
CA GLY A 54 10.96 18.68 22.51
C GLY A 54 11.45 18.08 21.20
N MET A 55 11.61 16.76 21.21
CA MET A 55 11.95 15.99 20.02
C MET A 55 11.05 14.76 19.94
N HIS A 56 10.37 14.58 18.81
CA HIS A 56 9.63 13.37 18.50
C HIS A 56 10.60 12.26 18.13
N VAL A 57 10.44 11.09 18.77
CA VAL A 57 11.23 9.90 18.46
C VAL A 57 10.48 9.10 17.39
N VAL A 58 10.92 9.22 16.13
CA VAL A 58 10.36 8.48 15.01
C VAL A 58 11.19 7.22 14.78
N PHE A 59 10.57 6.03 14.91
CA PHE A 59 11.24 4.77 14.65
C PHE A 59 11.41 4.55 13.15
N LEU A 60 12.65 4.31 12.72
CA LEU A 60 12.94 4.00 11.33
C LEU A 60 12.81 2.49 11.11
N PRO A 61 12.08 2.05 10.07
CA PRO A 61 11.96 0.63 9.74
C PRO A 61 13.30 0.07 9.29
N TYR A 62 13.55 -1.21 9.60
CA TYR A 62 14.65 -1.96 9.01
C TYR A 62 14.25 -2.51 7.64
N ALA A 63 15.22 -3.04 6.89
CA ALA A 63 14.95 -3.70 5.61
C ALA A 63 13.90 -4.82 5.73
N ASP A 64 13.89 -5.54 6.85
CA ASP A 64 12.92 -6.62 7.11
C ASP A 64 11.48 -6.13 7.32
N ASP A 65 11.31 -4.88 7.75
CA ASP A 65 10.00 -4.24 7.95
C ASP A 65 9.41 -3.73 6.61
N LEU A 66 10.24 -3.54 5.59
CA LEU A 66 9.82 -3.12 4.26
C LEU A 66 9.24 -4.32 3.49
N ARG A 67 8.08 -4.12 2.87
CA ARG A 67 7.41 -5.13 2.05
C ARG A 67 7.47 -4.72 0.58
N ASP A 68 7.99 -5.61 -0.26
CA ASP A 68 7.92 -5.42 -1.70
C ASP A 68 6.45 -5.43 -2.14
N LEU A 69 6.03 -4.36 -2.80
CA LEU A 69 4.72 -4.29 -3.41
C LEU A 69 4.74 -5.10 -4.71
N PRO A 70 3.66 -5.86 -5.02
CA PRO A 70 3.56 -6.50 -6.33
C PRO A 70 3.69 -5.42 -7.42
N PRO A 71 4.39 -5.68 -8.53
CA PRO A 71 4.51 -4.71 -9.60
C PRO A 71 3.10 -4.38 -10.09
N CYS A 72 2.63 -3.17 -9.79
CA CYS A 72 1.52 -2.61 -10.53
C CYS A 72 1.99 -2.57 -11.98
N LYS A 73 1.21 -3.11 -12.91
CA LYS A 73 1.54 -2.93 -14.33
C LYS A 73 1.69 -1.42 -14.53
N PRO A 74 2.73 -0.92 -15.20
CA PRO A 74 2.72 0.44 -15.68
C PRO A 74 1.66 0.48 -16.77
N SER A 75 0.40 0.52 -16.35
CA SER A 75 -0.68 0.90 -17.22
C SER A 75 -0.59 2.42 -17.28
N ASP A 76 -0.52 2.92 -18.51
CA ASP A 76 -0.55 4.30 -18.96
C ASP A 76 -1.84 5.02 -18.52
N CYS A 77 -2.17 4.95 -17.22
CA CYS A 77 -3.38 5.45 -16.60
C CYS A 77 -3.05 6.69 -15.77
N GLU A 78 -2.34 7.64 -16.39
CA GLU A 78 -2.37 8.99 -15.88
C GLU A 78 -3.79 9.53 -16.05
N ALA A 79 -4.36 10.05 -14.96
CA ALA A 79 -5.70 10.62 -15.00
C ALA A 79 -5.72 11.84 -15.94
N THR A 80 -6.79 11.99 -16.71
CA THR A 80 -6.98 13.17 -17.57
C THR A 80 -7.12 14.42 -16.69
N ALA A 81 -6.68 15.59 -17.19
CA ALA A 81 -6.81 16.86 -16.47
C ALA A 81 -8.27 17.15 -16.00
N GLU A 82 -9.27 16.73 -16.78
CA GLU A 82 -10.68 16.84 -16.44
C GLU A 82 -11.07 15.98 -15.22
N GLN A 83 -10.53 14.76 -15.13
CA GLN A 83 -10.75 13.85 -14.00
C GLN A 83 -10.08 14.38 -12.74
N VAL A 84 -8.87 14.94 -12.86
CA VAL A 84 -8.16 15.58 -11.74
C VAL A 84 -8.92 16.82 -11.26
N ALA A 85 -9.47 17.63 -12.17
CA ALA A 85 -10.27 18.80 -11.81
C ALA A 85 -11.56 18.40 -11.08
N ALA A 86 -12.27 17.38 -11.58
CA ALA A 86 -13.47 16.85 -10.92
C ALA A 86 -13.14 16.24 -9.53
N ALA A 87 -12.03 15.51 -9.40
CA ALA A 87 -11.56 15.00 -8.11
C ALA A 87 -11.19 16.13 -7.13
N SER A 88 -10.52 17.18 -7.62
CA SER A 88 -10.17 18.33 -6.78
C SER A 88 -11.40 19.06 -6.27
N GLN A 89 -12.45 19.20 -7.08
CA GLN A 89 -13.73 19.78 -6.67
C GLN A 89 -14.41 18.92 -5.59
N LEU A 90 -14.39 17.59 -5.77
CA LEU A 90 -14.92 16.65 -4.79
C LEU A 90 -14.19 16.76 -3.44
N VAL A 91 -12.86 16.74 -3.46
CA VAL A 91 -12.04 16.90 -2.25
C VAL A 91 -12.33 18.22 -1.56
N SER A 92 -12.41 19.33 -2.31
CA SER A 92 -12.71 20.65 -1.71
C SER A 92 -14.12 20.75 -1.10
N THR A 93 -15.08 19.96 -1.58
CA THR A 93 -16.46 19.96 -1.07
C THR A 93 -16.59 19.10 0.19
N ILE A 94 -15.86 17.98 0.27
CA ILE A 94 -15.90 17.02 1.39
C ILE A 94 -14.84 17.35 2.45
N GLN A 95 -13.92 18.28 2.17
CA GLN A 95 -12.87 18.67 3.09
C GLN A 95 -13.47 19.14 4.42
N LEU A 96 -13.11 18.45 5.49
CA LEU A 96 -13.35 18.93 6.84
C LEU A 96 -12.50 20.18 7.05
N ASP A 97 -13.10 21.25 7.60
CA ASP A 97 -12.35 22.48 7.84
C ASP A 97 -11.13 22.18 8.71
N ASN A 98 -9.93 22.49 8.22
CA ASN A 98 -8.67 22.14 8.90
C ASN A 98 -8.55 22.75 10.31
N GLU A 99 -9.29 23.83 10.59
CA GLU A 99 -9.36 24.48 11.90
C GLU A 99 -10.32 23.75 12.86
N SER A 100 -11.31 23.01 12.34
CA SER A 100 -12.27 22.23 13.15
C SER A 100 -11.85 20.77 13.34
N PHE A 101 -10.95 20.26 12.49
CA PHE A 101 -10.44 18.90 12.63
C PHE A 101 -9.53 18.79 13.85
N SER A 102 -10.08 18.21 14.91
CA SER A 102 -9.34 17.85 16.12
C SER A 102 -9.39 16.35 16.34
N PHE A 103 -8.23 15.76 16.66
CA PHE A 103 -8.13 14.35 17.03
C PHE A 103 -8.86 14.02 18.35
N TYR A 104 -9.19 15.04 19.15
CA TYR A 104 -10.00 14.87 20.36
C TYR A 104 -11.48 14.66 20.09
N ASN A 105 -11.96 14.96 18.88
CA ASN A 105 -13.37 14.81 18.52
C ASN A 105 -13.77 13.35 18.25
N PHE A 106 -12.78 12.46 18.09
CA PHE A 106 -13.01 11.05 17.79
C PHE A 106 -12.64 10.19 19.00
N GLU A 107 -13.64 9.52 19.54
CA GLU A 107 -13.46 8.62 20.67
C GLU A 107 -13.41 7.17 20.20
N ASN A 108 -12.88 6.28 21.04
CA ASN A 108 -12.90 4.85 20.73
C ASN A 108 -14.29 4.27 21.06
N PRO A 109 -15.10 3.88 20.07
CA PRO A 109 -16.46 3.42 20.31
C PRO A 109 -16.51 2.13 21.14
N VAL A 110 -15.51 1.25 20.99
CA VAL A 110 -15.42 0.00 21.75
C VAL A 110 -15.21 0.29 23.24
N LEU A 111 -14.38 1.28 23.56
CA LEU A 111 -14.15 1.69 24.95
C LEU A 111 -15.35 2.41 25.52
N GLN A 112 -15.98 3.32 24.76
CA GLN A 112 -17.15 4.05 25.24
C GLN A 112 -18.32 3.11 25.53
N LYS A 113 -18.62 2.18 24.61
CA LYS A 113 -19.59 1.12 24.83
C LYS A 113 -19.28 0.28 26.07
N HIS A 114 -18.01 -0.06 26.27
CA HIS A 114 -17.59 -0.83 27.44
C HIS A 114 -17.84 -0.09 28.75
N TYR A 115 -17.48 1.19 28.83
CA TYR A 115 -17.70 2.00 30.03
C TYR A 115 -19.19 2.31 30.26
N ALA A 116 -19.96 2.57 29.20
CA ALA A 116 -21.42 2.72 29.29
C ALA A 116 -22.08 1.46 29.86
N ALA A 117 -21.64 0.27 29.43
CA ALA A 117 -22.14 -1.00 29.98
C ALA A 117 -21.76 -1.18 31.46
N LEU A 118 -20.53 -0.85 31.84
CA LEU A 118 -20.11 -0.90 33.24
C LEU A 118 -20.92 0.07 34.11
N GLN A 119 -21.18 1.27 33.61
CA GLN A 119 -21.99 2.29 34.29
C GLN A 119 -23.44 1.81 34.46
N ALA A 120 -24.05 1.23 33.42
CA ALA A 120 -25.40 0.68 33.50
C ALA A 120 -25.50 -0.44 34.56
N ILE A 121 -24.52 -1.34 34.62
CA ILE A 121 -24.45 -2.40 35.64
C ILE A 121 -24.29 -1.80 37.04
N ALA A 122 -23.41 -0.80 37.21
CA ALA A 122 -23.16 -0.16 38.50
C ALA A 122 -24.39 0.59 39.02
N LEU A 123 -25.14 1.26 38.13
CA LEU A 123 -26.37 1.98 38.43
C LEU A 123 -27.62 1.09 38.43
N LYS A 124 -27.48 -0.21 38.14
CA LYS A 124 -28.57 -1.19 38.02
C LYS A 124 -29.65 -0.76 37.02
N GLN A 125 -29.24 -0.13 35.92
CA GLN A 125 -30.13 0.19 34.81
C GLN A 125 -30.42 -1.07 33.98
N GLU A 126 -31.65 -1.20 33.47
CA GLU A 126 -32.08 -2.37 32.68
C GLU A 126 -31.60 -2.32 31.22
N GLY A 127 -31.25 -1.13 30.72
CA GLY A 127 -30.83 -0.91 29.35
C GLY A 127 -29.45 -0.26 29.26
N LEU A 128 -28.75 -0.56 28.18
CA LEU A 128 -27.53 0.15 27.79
C LEU A 128 -27.91 1.42 27.02
N GLU A 129 -27.37 2.57 27.42
CA GLU A 129 -27.63 3.88 26.80
C GLU A 129 -26.88 4.09 25.47
N TRP A 130 -26.00 3.17 25.10
CA TRP A 130 -25.17 3.26 23.90
C TRP A 130 -25.85 2.70 22.64
N ASP A 131 -25.98 3.54 21.61
CA ASP A 131 -26.43 3.20 20.27
C ASP A 131 -25.25 3.26 19.27
N ASP A 132 -24.86 2.09 18.75
CA ASP A 132 -23.75 1.95 17.80
C ASP A 132 -23.93 2.81 16.52
N THR A 133 -25.16 3.21 16.18
CA THR A 133 -25.43 4.00 14.96
C THR A 133 -25.37 5.50 15.18
N LYS A 134 -25.50 5.98 16.42
CA LYS A 134 -25.60 7.41 16.73
C LYS A 134 -24.43 7.92 17.55
N ASP A 135 -23.91 7.11 18.45
CA ASP A 135 -22.86 7.51 19.39
C ASP A 135 -21.46 7.23 18.83
N ASP A 136 -21.36 6.46 17.74
CA ASP A 136 -20.09 6.19 17.07
C ASP A 136 -19.65 7.38 16.19
N THR A 137 -18.80 8.21 16.76
CA THR A 137 -18.16 9.36 16.09
C THR A 137 -17.23 8.97 14.93
N THR A 138 -16.87 7.70 14.78
CA THR A 138 -15.97 7.25 13.69
C THR A 138 -16.71 6.95 12.39
N LEU A 139 -18.04 6.85 12.44
CA LEU A 139 -18.86 6.65 11.25
C LEU A 139 -18.92 7.95 10.41
N PRO A 140 -18.93 7.84 9.07
CA PRO A 140 -19.05 9.01 8.23
C PRO A 140 -20.43 9.66 8.37
N ASP A 141 -20.47 10.99 8.35
CA ASP A 141 -21.72 11.74 8.28
C ASP A 141 -22.40 11.54 6.92
N LEU A 142 -23.38 10.64 6.90
CA LEU A 142 -24.14 10.30 5.70
C LEU A 142 -25.03 11.46 5.23
N GLU A 143 -25.51 12.30 6.14
CA GLU A 143 -26.38 13.43 5.80
C GLU A 143 -25.56 14.55 5.13
N GLY A 144 -24.40 14.88 5.69
CA GLY A 144 -23.43 15.79 5.07
C GLY A 144 -22.96 15.30 3.70
N LEU A 145 -22.65 14.00 3.59
CA LEU A 145 -22.23 13.41 2.31
C LEU A 145 -23.36 13.43 1.25
N ALA A 146 -24.62 13.27 1.67
CA ALA A 146 -25.76 13.34 0.77
C ALA A 146 -25.91 14.72 0.11
N GLN A 147 -25.47 15.79 0.77
CA GLN A 147 -25.46 17.15 0.20
C GLN A 147 -24.40 17.29 -0.90
N ALA A 148 -23.26 16.60 -0.77
CA ALA A 148 -22.18 16.57 -1.75
C ALA A 148 -22.44 15.62 -2.94
N LYS A 149 -23.57 14.91 -2.95
CA LYS A 149 -23.90 13.88 -3.96
C LYS A 149 -23.80 14.38 -5.41
N GLY A 150 -24.17 15.64 -5.68
CA GLY A 150 -24.08 16.20 -7.03
C GLY A 150 -22.65 16.26 -7.58
N VAL A 151 -21.66 16.54 -6.72
CA VAL A 151 -20.23 16.57 -7.09
C VAL A 151 -19.66 15.15 -7.17
N MET A 152 -20.16 14.23 -6.34
CA MET A 152 -19.84 12.81 -6.46
C MET A 152 -20.31 12.24 -7.80
N ASP A 153 -21.51 12.61 -8.24
CA ASP A 153 -22.08 12.17 -9.50
C ASP A 153 -21.33 12.76 -10.71
N SER A 154 -20.85 14.01 -10.62
CA SER A 154 -20.03 14.63 -11.69
C SER A 154 -18.65 13.98 -11.79
N PHE A 155 -18.02 13.67 -10.66
CA PHE A 155 -16.78 12.90 -10.63
C PHE A 155 -17.01 11.49 -11.20
N ARG A 156 -18.11 10.83 -10.80
CA ARG A 156 -18.51 9.52 -11.32
C ARG A 156 -18.67 9.50 -12.84
N ALA A 157 -19.27 10.54 -13.40
CA ALA A 157 -19.42 10.68 -14.85
C ALA A 157 -18.06 10.82 -15.57
N SER A 158 -17.07 11.47 -14.96
CA SER A 158 -15.77 11.77 -15.58
C SER A 158 -14.89 10.54 -15.88
N TYR A 159 -15.09 9.44 -15.16
CA TYR A 159 -14.37 8.18 -15.38
C TYR A 159 -15.25 7.08 -15.99
N GLY A 160 -16.41 7.44 -16.55
CA GLY A 160 -17.28 6.52 -17.29
C GLY A 160 -18.38 5.84 -16.45
N GLY A 161 -18.56 6.24 -15.19
CA GLY A 161 -19.57 5.66 -14.29
C GLY A 161 -19.24 4.23 -13.83
N ASP A 162 -20.20 3.57 -13.18
CA ASP A 162 -20.10 2.13 -12.91
C ASP A 162 -20.38 1.38 -14.21
N VAL A 163 -19.39 1.30 -15.08
CA VAL A 163 -19.30 0.13 -15.96
C VAL A 163 -18.90 -1.01 -15.05
N GLU A 164 -19.90 -1.58 -14.34
CA GLU A 164 -19.80 -2.94 -13.88
C GLU A 164 -19.63 -3.78 -15.14
N GLU A 165 -18.38 -4.05 -15.54
CA GLU A 165 -18.12 -5.30 -16.22
C GLU A 165 -18.60 -6.37 -15.24
N GLU A 166 -19.82 -6.87 -15.45
CA GLU A 166 -20.34 -8.04 -14.78
C GLU A 166 -19.29 -9.15 -14.93
N ALA A 167 -18.46 -9.31 -13.91
CA ALA A 167 -17.58 -10.44 -13.77
C ALA A 167 -18.49 -11.65 -13.60
N LYS A 168 -18.91 -12.23 -14.73
CA LYS A 168 -19.74 -13.44 -14.77
C LYS A 168 -19.18 -14.43 -13.76
N PRO A 169 -19.95 -14.85 -12.76
CA PRO A 169 -19.45 -15.77 -11.75
C PRO A 169 -19.05 -17.06 -12.45
N LYS A 170 -17.74 -17.33 -12.51
CA LYS A 170 -17.23 -18.67 -12.84
C LYS A 170 -17.81 -19.62 -11.81
N LYS A 171 -18.82 -20.39 -12.21
CA LYS A 171 -19.35 -21.53 -11.45
C LYS A 171 -18.17 -22.34 -10.93
N ARG A 172 -17.92 -22.28 -9.62
CA ARG A 172 -17.08 -23.22 -8.91
C ARG A 172 -17.76 -24.59 -9.02
N GLY A 173 -17.10 -25.52 -9.71
CA GLY A 173 -17.51 -26.91 -9.77
C GLY A 173 -17.42 -27.54 -8.39
N GLY A 174 -18.45 -28.32 -8.04
CA GLY A 174 -18.48 -29.15 -6.84
C GLY A 174 -17.47 -30.30 -6.92
N GLU A 175 -16.93 -30.65 -5.76
CA GLU A 175 -16.06 -31.78 -5.52
C GLU A 175 -16.71 -33.13 -5.83
N ALA A 176 -15.95 -34.04 -6.45
CA ALA A 176 -15.75 -35.40 -5.92
C ALA A 176 -14.67 -36.19 -6.71
N SER A 177 -13.63 -36.57 -5.97
CA SER A 177 -12.94 -37.87 -5.98
C SER A 177 -12.13 -38.38 -7.21
N SER A 178 -10.85 -38.62 -6.90
CA SER A 178 -9.97 -39.71 -7.38
C SER A 178 -9.37 -39.62 -8.80
N SER A 179 -8.06 -39.32 -8.87
CA SER A 179 -7.01 -40.27 -9.32
C SER A 179 -5.73 -39.53 -9.69
N SER A 180 -4.62 -40.12 -9.26
CA SER A 180 -3.24 -39.82 -9.61
C SER A 180 -3.03 -39.52 -11.10
N THR A 181 -2.32 -38.45 -11.44
CA THR A 181 -1.16 -38.43 -12.38
C THR A 181 -0.63 -37.00 -12.50
N SER A 182 0.68 -36.89 -12.32
CA SER A 182 1.54 -35.72 -12.52
C SER A 182 1.25 -34.96 -13.83
N LYS A 183 0.72 -33.74 -13.73
CA LYS A 183 0.64 -32.80 -14.87
C LYS A 183 1.71 -31.72 -14.75
N LYS A 184 2.75 -31.91 -15.58
CA LYS A 184 3.72 -30.89 -16.00
C LYS A 184 3.03 -29.55 -16.23
N ALA A 185 3.55 -28.51 -15.60
CA ALA A 185 3.27 -27.13 -15.92
C ALA A 185 3.56 -26.90 -17.42
N LYS A 186 2.49 -26.64 -18.18
CA LYS A 186 2.56 -26.12 -19.54
C LYS A 186 2.97 -24.66 -19.40
N LYS A 187 4.27 -24.39 -19.48
CA LYS A 187 4.79 -23.02 -19.47
C LYS A 187 4.50 -22.43 -20.84
N ASP A 188 3.58 -21.47 -20.88
CA ASP A 188 3.28 -20.65 -22.04
C ASP A 188 4.57 -20.07 -22.63
N SER A 189 4.76 -20.32 -23.92
CA SER A 189 5.85 -19.80 -24.73
C SER A 189 5.56 -18.35 -25.08
N GLY A 190 5.90 -17.43 -24.18
CA GLY A 190 6.14 -16.03 -24.57
C GLY A 190 7.34 -15.93 -25.52
N PRO A 191 7.47 -14.84 -26.30
CA PRO A 191 8.59 -14.66 -27.22
C PRO A 191 9.90 -14.63 -26.43
N ILE A 192 10.68 -15.69 -26.54
CA ILE A 192 11.99 -15.81 -25.90
C ILE A 192 12.95 -14.86 -26.63
N ASN A 193 13.57 -13.93 -25.92
CA ASN A 193 14.68 -13.13 -26.45
C ASN A 193 15.94 -14.00 -26.52
N TRP A 194 16.21 -14.54 -27.70
CA TRP A 194 17.30 -15.49 -27.94
C TRP A 194 18.70 -14.88 -27.73
N THR A 195 18.86 -13.59 -27.93
CA THR A 195 20.12 -12.85 -27.74
C THR A 195 20.61 -12.89 -26.29
N GLU A 196 19.72 -12.63 -25.32
CA GLU A 196 20.02 -12.68 -23.89
C GLU A 196 20.22 -14.13 -23.40
N ALA A 197 19.48 -15.08 -23.98
CA ALA A 197 19.60 -16.51 -23.67
C ALA A 197 20.95 -17.10 -24.12
N ILE A 198 21.53 -16.57 -25.20
CA ILE A 198 22.89 -16.91 -25.67
C ILE A 198 23.92 -16.29 -24.74
N ALA A 199 23.82 -14.98 -24.45
CA ALA A 199 24.78 -14.27 -23.58
C ALA A 199 24.85 -14.82 -22.15
N SER A 200 23.73 -15.30 -21.61
CA SER A 200 23.64 -15.87 -20.26
C SER A 200 23.96 -17.37 -20.18
N GLY A 201 24.23 -18.04 -21.31
CA GLY A 201 24.44 -19.48 -21.37
C GLY A 201 23.22 -20.33 -20.97
N GLN A 202 22.04 -19.73 -20.84
CA GLN A 202 20.80 -20.46 -20.52
C GLN A 202 20.35 -21.37 -21.67
N ILE A 203 20.93 -21.20 -22.87
CA ILE A 203 20.59 -21.99 -24.07
C ILE A 203 20.71 -23.51 -23.85
N TYR A 204 21.67 -23.97 -23.01
CA TYR A 204 21.88 -25.39 -22.70
C TYR A 204 20.73 -26.00 -21.88
N LYS A 205 19.93 -25.19 -21.19
CA LYS A 205 18.83 -25.63 -20.34
C LYS A 205 17.50 -25.79 -21.09
N PHE A 206 17.38 -25.25 -22.31
CA PHE A 206 16.16 -25.40 -23.09
C PHE A 206 15.97 -26.83 -23.58
N THR A 207 14.70 -27.21 -23.75
CA THR A 207 14.34 -28.53 -24.28
C THR A 207 14.52 -28.54 -25.80
N VAL A 208 14.80 -29.73 -26.35
CA VAL A 208 15.03 -29.91 -27.80
C VAL A 208 13.83 -29.45 -28.64
N ALA A 209 12.61 -29.52 -28.10
CA ALA A 209 11.40 -29.05 -28.77
C ALA A 209 11.42 -27.53 -29.03
N VAL A 210 11.82 -26.74 -28.03
CA VAL A 210 11.86 -25.26 -28.11
C VAL A 210 12.97 -24.82 -29.07
N LEU A 211 14.13 -25.51 -29.05
CA LEU A 211 15.23 -25.24 -30.00
C LEU A 211 14.83 -25.54 -31.46
N LYS A 212 14.05 -26.61 -31.69
CA LYS A 212 13.55 -26.96 -33.02
C LYS A 212 12.47 -26.01 -33.52
N GLU A 213 11.61 -25.48 -32.65
CA GLU A 213 10.60 -24.48 -33.03
C GLU A 213 11.24 -23.17 -33.50
N PHE A 214 12.31 -22.73 -32.83
CA PHE A 214 13.07 -21.55 -33.27
C PHE A 214 13.82 -21.78 -34.59
N LEU A 215 14.45 -22.95 -34.77
CA LEU A 215 15.09 -23.27 -36.04
C LEU A 215 14.07 -23.40 -37.18
N LYS A 216 12.85 -23.89 -36.91
CA LYS A 216 11.73 -23.89 -37.88
C LYS A 216 11.29 -22.48 -38.24
N SER A 217 11.16 -21.57 -37.27
CA SER A 217 10.77 -20.18 -37.57
C SER A 217 11.84 -19.44 -38.38
N LYS A 218 13.10 -19.88 -38.30
CA LYS A 218 14.23 -19.40 -39.11
C LYS A 218 14.50 -20.24 -40.38
N ASN A 219 13.65 -21.21 -40.72
CA ASN A 219 13.80 -22.12 -41.87
C ASN A 219 15.14 -22.88 -41.94
N LEU A 220 15.71 -23.22 -40.78
CA LEU A 220 16.97 -23.95 -40.66
C LEU A 220 16.75 -25.45 -40.39
N PRO A 221 17.72 -26.32 -40.78
CA PRO A 221 17.59 -27.76 -40.60
C PRO A 221 17.52 -28.16 -39.12
N THR A 222 16.51 -28.95 -38.76
CA THR A 222 16.22 -29.38 -37.37
C THR A 222 16.76 -30.77 -37.00
N GLY A 223 17.57 -31.37 -37.88
CA GLY A 223 18.22 -32.66 -37.65
C GLY A 223 19.54 -32.53 -36.92
N GLY A 224 19.76 -33.33 -35.88
CA GLY A 224 21.01 -33.36 -35.10
C GLY A 224 20.80 -33.72 -33.63
N LYS A 225 21.91 -33.92 -32.92
CA LYS A 225 21.92 -34.00 -31.45
C LYS A 225 21.65 -32.61 -30.86
N LYS A 226 21.35 -32.55 -29.55
CA LYS A 226 21.01 -31.28 -28.89
C LYS A 226 22.11 -30.23 -29.03
N GLN A 227 23.38 -30.62 -29.03
CA GLN A 227 24.53 -29.71 -29.21
C GLN A 227 24.54 -29.11 -30.62
N ASP A 228 24.38 -29.91 -31.68
CA ASP A 228 24.31 -29.41 -33.06
C ASP A 228 23.21 -28.36 -33.29
N LEU A 229 22.09 -28.45 -32.54
CA LEU A 229 21.01 -27.46 -32.62
C LEU A 229 21.38 -26.16 -31.89
N ILE A 230 22.12 -26.25 -30.79
CA ILE A 230 22.58 -25.08 -30.03
C ILE A 230 23.64 -24.33 -30.83
N ASP A 231 24.61 -25.05 -31.40
CA ASP A 231 25.70 -24.46 -32.19
C ASP A 231 25.14 -23.70 -33.40
N ARG A 232 24.15 -24.28 -34.11
CA ARG A 232 23.47 -23.57 -35.21
C ARG A 232 22.75 -22.30 -34.77
N ILE A 233 22.17 -22.28 -33.57
CA ILE A 233 21.46 -21.09 -33.06
C ILE A 233 22.47 -20.00 -32.69
N ILE A 234 23.62 -20.38 -32.14
CA ILE A 234 24.73 -19.45 -31.86
C ILE A 234 25.27 -18.87 -33.18
N ASP A 235 25.53 -19.71 -34.19
CA ASP A 235 26.03 -19.27 -35.50
C ASP A 235 25.05 -18.36 -36.27
N THR A 236 23.74 -18.49 -36.02
CA THR A 236 22.71 -17.65 -36.67
C THR A 236 22.53 -16.28 -36.00
N GLN A 237 23.11 -16.07 -34.82
CA GLN A 237 22.98 -14.84 -34.03
C GLN A 237 24.34 -14.15 -33.77
N ALA A 238 25.45 -14.75 -34.22
CA ALA A 238 26.75 -14.09 -34.39
C ALA A 238 26.73 -13.21 -35.64
#